data_AF-A0A930ZDT7-F1
#
_entry.id   AF-A0A930ZDT7-F1
#
_cell.length_a   1.000
_cell.length_b   1.000
_cell.length_c   1.000
_cell.angle_alpha   90.00
_cell.angle_beta   90.00
_cell.angle_gamma   90.00
#
_symmetry.space_group_name_H-M   'P 1'
#
loop_
_entity.id
_entity.type
_entity.pdbx_description
1 polymer ?
#
loop_
_entity_poly.entity_id
_entity_poly.type
_entity_poly.pdbx_seq_one_letter_code
_entity_poly.pdbx_strand_id
1 'polypeptide(L)'
;MSWDNLLSGLLGSVIGGLIGAIVGFLGSRRLQRDTEESQRKAAGRAVLAEMFTNADRALSAESTGVLHEFLDAAWRSQLPLVARSLTWPNLKKVVSAYDSAARAFENAEDETRQLDDRQRAIREQPSVMGEELARDKHLAEIEKRRRKIDAWFRTVAREWVEAMRVLRSATIDCDERQAFDEDFRKLEERLKSANTLGELD
;
A
#
# COMPACT_ATOMS: atom_id res chain seq x y z
N MET A 1 -62.83 -36.72 28.96
CA MET A 1 -62.11 -35.73 28.13
C MET A 1 -60.83 -35.37 28.86
N SER A 2 -59.68 -35.84 28.35
CA SER A 2 -58.36 -35.62 28.96
C SER A 2 -57.87 -34.21 28.63
N TRP A 3 -57.50 -33.46 29.66
CA TRP A 3 -56.91 -32.13 29.58
C TRP A 3 -55.40 -32.16 29.28
N ASP A 4 -54.80 -33.36 29.21
CA ASP A 4 -53.35 -33.56 29.12
C ASP A 4 -52.77 -33.32 27.71
N ASN A 5 -53.64 -33.35 26.68
CA ASN A 5 -53.24 -33.15 25.28
C ASN A 5 -53.18 -31.68 24.84
N LEU A 6 -53.76 -30.75 25.60
CA LEU A 6 -53.75 -29.31 25.27
C LEU A 6 -52.53 -28.59 25.86
N LEU A 7 -52.04 -29.00 27.02
CA LEU A 7 -50.85 -28.42 27.66
C LEU A 7 -49.53 -28.88 27.03
N SER A 8 -49.48 -30.11 26.53
CA SER A 8 -48.31 -30.68 25.84
C SER A 8 -48.07 -30.07 24.45
N GLY A 9 -49.12 -29.71 23.71
CA GLY A 9 -49.02 -29.02 22.42
C GLY A 9 -48.61 -27.55 22.52
N LEU A 10 -49.01 -26.84 23.59
CA LEU A 10 -48.67 -25.44 23.82
C LEU A 10 -47.23 -25.26 24.34
N LEU A 11 -46.75 -26.16 25.19
CA LEU A 11 -45.34 -26.15 25.62
C LEU A 11 -44.39 -26.58 24.49
N GLY A 12 -44.77 -27.56 23.67
CA GLY A 12 -43.98 -28.01 22.52
C GLY A 12 -43.79 -26.95 21.44
N SER A 13 -44.83 -26.14 21.14
CA SER A 13 -44.75 -25.11 20.10
C SER A 13 -44.00 -23.85 20.56
N VAL A 14 -44.13 -23.47 21.83
CA VAL A 14 -43.42 -22.31 22.41
C VAL A 14 -41.92 -22.60 22.54
N ILE A 15 -41.55 -23.80 23.00
CA ILE A 15 -40.14 -24.20 23.13
C ILE A 15 -39.51 -24.41 21.73
N GLY A 16 -40.22 -25.03 20.79
CA GLY A 16 -39.76 -25.17 19.40
C GLY A 16 -39.58 -23.84 18.66
N GLY A 17 -40.48 -22.89 18.87
CA GLY A 17 -40.41 -21.54 18.30
C GLY A 17 -39.27 -20.69 18.86
N LEU A 18 -39.01 -20.77 20.16
CA LEU A 18 -37.89 -20.08 20.82
C LEU A 18 -36.53 -20.62 20.36
N ILE A 19 -36.39 -21.94 20.26
CA ILE A 19 -35.14 -22.56 19.77
C ILE A 19 -34.92 -22.20 18.29
N GLY A 20 -35.97 -22.22 17.45
CA GLY A 20 -35.91 -21.79 16.06
C GLY A 20 -35.50 -20.33 15.89
N ALA A 21 -36.03 -19.43 16.72
CA ALA A 21 -35.69 -18.00 16.70
C ALA A 21 -34.24 -17.73 17.16
N ILE A 22 -33.76 -18.43 18.19
CA ILE A 22 -32.38 -18.30 18.68
C ILE A 22 -31.39 -18.85 17.64
N VAL A 23 -31.69 -20.00 17.03
CA VAL A 23 -30.85 -20.59 15.97
C VAL A 23 -30.86 -19.70 14.72
N GLY A 24 -32.02 -19.16 14.34
CA GLY A 24 -32.13 -18.20 13.23
C GLY A 24 -31.34 -16.91 13.47
N PHE A 25 -31.40 -16.37 14.69
CA PHE A 25 -30.64 -15.17 15.09
C PHE A 25 -29.12 -15.42 15.18
N LEU A 26 -28.71 -16.59 15.69
CA LEU A 26 -27.30 -16.98 15.70
C LEU A 26 -26.78 -17.25 14.29
N GLY A 27 -27.61 -17.85 13.43
CA GLY A 27 -27.32 -18.05 12.01
C GLY A 27 -27.18 -16.75 11.25
N SER A 28 -28.10 -15.79 11.46
CA SER A 28 -28.02 -14.46 10.84
C SER A 28 -26.80 -13.67 11.31
N ARG A 29 -26.47 -13.74 12.62
CA ARG A 29 -25.25 -13.12 13.15
C ARG A 29 -23.97 -13.73 12.60
N ARG A 30 -23.93 -15.05 12.39
CA ARG A 30 -22.78 -15.73 11.75
C ARG A 30 -22.65 -15.28 10.30
N LEU A 31 -23.73 -15.34 9.52
CA LEU A 31 -23.74 -14.88 8.12
C LEU A 31 -23.32 -13.42 7.98
N GLN A 32 -23.81 -12.55 8.86
CA GLN A 32 -23.45 -11.13 8.85
C GLN A 32 -21.96 -10.93 9.19
N ARG A 33 -21.45 -11.65 10.19
CA ARG A 33 -20.02 -11.62 10.57
C ARG A 33 -19.12 -12.13 9.45
N ASP A 34 -19.49 -13.22 8.80
CA ASP A 34 -18.73 -13.82 7.69
C ASP A 34 -18.73 -12.88 6.47
N THR A 35 -19.86 -12.20 6.22
CA THR A 35 -19.97 -11.19 5.16
C THR A 35 -19.09 -9.97 5.46
N GLU A 36 -19.11 -9.46 6.70
CA GLU A 36 -18.28 -8.34 7.13
C GLU A 36 -16.78 -8.68 7.13
N GLU A 37 -16.42 -9.91 7.48
CA GLU A 37 -15.04 -10.40 7.37
C GLU A 37 -14.59 -10.49 5.91
N SER A 38 -15.42 -11.06 5.03
CA SER A 38 -15.13 -11.16 3.60
C SER A 38 -14.97 -9.78 2.95
N GLN A 39 -15.83 -8.82 3.28
CA GLN A 39 -15.72 -7.44 2.81
C GLN A 39 -14.43 -6.76 3.28
N ARG A 40 -14.02 -6.98 4.53
CA ARG A 40 -12.75 -6.46 5.07
C ARG A 40 -11.55 -7.05 4.35
N LYS A 41 -11.53 -8.35 4.11
CA LYS A 41 -10.46 -9.02 3.34
C LYS A 41 -10.42 -8.51 1.90
N ALA A 42 -11.56 -8.36 1.25
CA ALA A 42 -11.64 -7.80 -0.10
C ALA A 42 -11.10 -6.37 -0.19
N ALA A 43 -11.46 -5.49 0.76
CA ALA A 43 -10.90 -4.15 0.85
C ALA A 43 -9.38 -4.19 1.07
N GLY A 44 -8.92 -5.05 1.97
CA GLY A 44 -7.49 -5.25 2.22
C GLY A 44 -6.70 -5.73 1.00
N ARG A 45 -7.28 -6.62 0.19
CA ARG A 45 -6.70 -7.06 -1.09
C ARG A 45 -6.62 -5.93 -2.12
N ALA A 46 -7.63 -5.07 -2.19
CA ALA A 46 -7.60 -3.89 -3.06
C ALA A 46 -6.46 -2.94 -2.68
N VAL A 47 -6.30 -2.67 -1.37
CA VAL A 47 -5.17 -1.89 -0.85
C VAL A 47 -3.84 -2.55 -1.21
N LEU A 48 -3.70 -3.87 -1.05
CA LEU A 48 -2.48 -4.59 -1.40
C LEU A 48 -2.14 -4.44 -2.89
N ALA A 49 -3.12 -4.59 -3.78
CA ALA A 49 -2.92 -4.43 -5.22
C ALA A 49 -2.48 -2.99 -5.59
N GLU A 50 -3.05 -1.99 -4.92
CA GLU A 50 -2.68 -0.60 -5.11
C GLU A 50 -1.28 -0.30 -4.57
N MET A 51 -0.95 -0.81 -3.38
CA MET A 51 0.40 -0.74 -2.82
C MET A 51 1.44 -1.39 -3.73
N PHE A 52 1.11 -2.52 -4.35
CA PHE A 52 2.00 -3.18 -5.31
C PHE A 52 2.24 -2.30 -6.54
N THR A 53 1.16 -1.77 -7.12
CA THR A 53 1.23 -0.84 -8.25
C THR A 53 2.05 0.39 -7.93
N ASN A 54 1.88 0.93 -6.72
CA ASN A 54 2.58 2.11 -6.26
C ASN A 54 4.07 1.82 -6.04
N ALA A 55 4.43 0.70 -5.41
CA ALA A 55 5.82 0.29 -5.25
C ALA A 55 6.52 0.04 -6.60
N ASP A 56 5.82 -0.57 -7.55
CA ASP A 56 6.33 -0.73 -8.92
C ASP A 56 6.56 0.61 -9.62
N ARG A 57 5.64 1.57 -9.45
CA ARG A 57 5.81 2.94 -9.96
C ARG A 57 6.96 3.67 -9.28
N ALA A 58 7.21 3.47 -7.99
CA ALA A 58 8.35 4.10 -7.30
C ALA A 58 9.69 3.56 -7.83
N LEU A 59 9.78 2.25 -8.04
CA LEU A 59 10.95 1.62 -8.69
C LEU A 59 11.09 2.05 -10.15
N SER A 60 9.98 2.27 -10.85
CA SER A 60 10.00 2.75 -12.24
C SER A 60 10.42 4.22 -12.33
N ALA A 61 9.96 5.07 -11.41
CA ALA A 61 10.36 6.47 -11.30
C ALA A 61 11.86 6.60 -11.07
N GLU A 62 12.45 5.75 -10.22
CA GLU A 62 13.90 5.63 -10.04
C GLU A 62 14.63 5.36 -11.37
N SER A 63 14.14 4.40 -12.16
CA SER A 63 14.83 4.02 -13.42
C SER A 63 14.63 4.99 -14.57
N THR A 64 13.55 5.78 -14.56
CA THR A 64 13.14 6.62 -15.71
C THR A 64 13.23 8.11 -15.44
N GLY A 65 13.34 8.53 -14.18
CA GLY A 65 13.22 9.94 -13.76
C GLY A 65 11.82 10.52 -13.94
N VAL A 66 10.82 9.70 -14.29
CA VAL A 66 9.44 10.14 -14.46
C VAL A 66 8.72 10.04 -13.12
N LEU A 67 8.28 11.19 -12.61
CA LEU A 67 7.48 11.26 -11.40
C LEU A 67 6.07 10.72 -11.69
N HIS A 68 5.65 9.72 -10.94
CA HIS A 68 4.30 9.21 -10.96
C HIS A 68 3.52 9.79 -9.79
N GLU A 69 2.34 10.36 -10.03
CA GLU A 69 1.45 10.69 -8.92
C GLU A 69 1.08 9.42 -8.15
N PHE A 70 1.56 9.34 -6.91
CA PHE A 70 1.23 8.27 -5.99
C PHE A 70 -0.01 8.67 -5.19
N LEU A 71 -1.15 8.79 -5.87
CA LEU A 71 -2.34 9.36 -5.24
C LEU A 71 -3.12 8.38 -4.35
N ASP A 72 -3.33 8.91 -3.16
CA ASP A 72 -3.82 8.40 -1.88
C ASP A 72 -5.37 8.34 -1.77
N ALA A 73 -6.12 8.80 -2.78
CA ALA A 73 -7.58 8.96 -2.64
C ALA A 73 -8.30 7.62 -2.40
N ALA A 74 -7.89 6.56 -3.10
CA ALA A 74 -8.44 5.22 -2.89
C ALA A 74 -7.98 4.64 -1.55
N TRP A 75 -6.71 4.83 -1.13
CA TRP A 75 -6.23 4.45 0.20
C TRP A 75 -7.02 5.14 1.33
N ARG A 76 -7.17 6.46 1.31
CA ARG A 76 -7.96 7.21 2.31
C ARG A 76 -9.39 6.74 2.40
N SER A 77 -10.00 6.37 1.27
CA SER A 77 -11.36 5.84 1.24
C SER A 77 -11.48 4.46 1.90
N GLN A 78 -10.41 3.66 1.87
CA GLN A 78 -10.36 2.28 2.36
C GLN A 78 -9.78 2.16 3.79
N LEU A 79 -9.07 3.20 4.26
CA LEU A 79 -8.42 3.28 5.57
C LEU A 79 -9.35 2.92 6.75
N PRO A 80 -10.62 3.38 6.83
CA PRO A 80 -11.48 3.03 7.95
C PRO A 80 -11.79 1.53 8.05
N LEU A 81 -11.79 0.81 6.92
CA LEU A 81 -12.05 -0.63 6.87
C LEU A 81 -10.81 -1.44 7.28
N VAL A 82 -9.63 -0.98 6.85
CA VAL A 82 -8.35 -1.56 7.25
C VAL A 82 -8.07 -1.31 8.74
N ALA A 83 -8.39 -0.12 9.25
CA ALA A 83 -8.24 0.24 10.66
C ALA A 83 -9.08 -0.64 11.60
N ARG A 84 -10.23 -1.14 11.14
CA ARG A 84 -11.06 -2.09 11.90
C ARG A 84 -10.50 -3.52 11.92
N SER A 85 -9.51 -3.81 11.08
CA SER A 85 -8.97 -5.15 10.85
C SER A 85 -7.56 -5.33 11.42
N LEU A 86 -6.86 -4.22 11.69
CA LEU A 86 -5.49 -4.21 12.18
C LEU A 86 -5.42 -3.67 13.61
N THR A 87 -4.42 -4.16 14.36
CA THR A 87 -4.02 -3.52 15.61
C THR A 87 -3.35 -2.17 15.33
N TRP A 88 -3.44 -1.25 16.29
CA TRP A 88 -2.90 0.11 16.13
C TRP A 88 -1.42 0.18 15.67
N PRO A 89 -0.49 -0.64 16.21
CA PRO A 89 0.91 -0.62 15.74
C PRO A 89 1.06 -1.01 14.26
N ASN A 90 0.26 -1.96 13.79
CA ASN A 90 0.27 -2.43 12.41
C ASN A 90 -0.35 -1.40 11.46
N LEU A 91 -1.47 -0.80 11.87
CA LEU A 91 -2.10 0.30 11.15
C LEU A 91 -1.15 1.49 10.99
N LYS A 92 -0.43 1.86 12.06
CA LYS A 92 0.54 2.96 12.03
C LYS A 92 1.62 2.75 10.98
N LYS A 93 2.14 1.52 10.82
CA LYS A 93 3.14 1.21 9.79
C LYS A 93 2.61 1.46 8.38
N VAL A 94 1.38 1.01 8.10
CA VAL A 94 0.77 1.22 6.78
C VAL A 94 0.54 2.71 6.52
N VAL A 95 -0.01 3.45 7.49
CA VAL A 95 -0.23 4.90 7.37
C VAL A 95 1.10 5.64 7.15
N SER A 96 2.14 5.34 7.94
CA SER A 96 3.44 5.99 7.80
C SER A 96 4.08 5.76 6.43
N ALA A 97 3.90 4.59 5.81
CA ALA A 97 4.41 4.33 4.47
C ALA A 97 3.72 5.21 3.40
N TYR A 98 2.41 5.43 3.52
CA TYR A 98 1.68 6.35 2.63
C TYR A 98 2.05 7.82 2.87
N ASP A 99 2.17 8.26 4.13
CA ASP A 99 2.59 9.62 4.46
C ASP A 99 4.01 9.92 3.93
N SER A 100 4.90 8.94 4.04
CA SER A 100 6.27 9.03 3.53
C SER A 100 6.31 9.12 2.01
N ALA A 101 5.51 8.31 1.31
CA ALA A 101 5.39 8.37 -0.14
C ALA A 101 4.89 9.73 -0.64
N ALA A 102 3.86 10.30 0.01
CA ALA A 102 3.34 11.62 -0.32
C ALA A 102 4.42 12.70 -0.17
N ARG A 103 5.15 12.70 0.95
CA ARG A 103 6.25 13.65 1.17
C ARG A 103 7.41 13.46 0.20
N ALA A 104 7.76 12.22 -0.12
CA ALA A 104 8.82 11.93 -1.07
C ALA A 104 8.45 12.43 -2.47
N PHE A 105 7.19 12.28 -2.88
CA PHE A 105 6.70 12.80 -4.14
C PHE A 105 6.76 14.33 -4.19
N GLU A 106 6.23 15.03 -3.19
CA GLU A 106 6.29 16.50 -3.09
C GLU A 106 7.74 17.00 -3.17
N ASN A 107 8.64 16.39 -2.38
CA ASN A 107 10.06 16.74 -2.40
C ASN A 107 10.72 16.45 -3.76
N ALA A 108 10.38 15.33 -4.40
CA ALA A 108 10.93 14.95 -5.69
C ALA A 108 10.42 15.86 -6.82
N GLU A 109 9.17 16.30 -6.78
CA GLU A 109 8.60 17.26 -7.72
C GLU A 109 9.32 18.60 -7.64
N ASP A 110 9.47 19.15 -6.43
CA ASP A 110 10.16 20.41 -6.19
C ASP A 110 11.63 20.34 -6.62
N GLU A 111 12.33 19.26 -6.29
CA GLU A 111 13.73 19.06 -6.68
C GLU A 111 13.89 18.88 -8.20
N THR A 112 13.05 18.07 -8.84
CA THR A 112 13.12 17.84 -10.29
C THR A 112 12.91 19.13 -11.06
N ARG A 113 11.93 19.95 -10.64
CA ARG A 113 11.68 21.26 -11.22
C ARG A 113 12.88 22.19 -11.12
N GLN A 114 13.52 22.25 -9.95
CA GLN A 114 14.73 23.05 -9.75
C GLN A 114 15.90 22.56 -10.62
N LEU A 115 16.02 21.25 -10.83
CA LEU A 115 17.07 20.67 -11.66
C LEU A 115 16.86 20.97 -13.14
N ASP A 116 15.63 20.89 -13.62
CA ASP A 116 15.29 21.23 -15.00
C ASP A 116 15.53 22.71 -15.30
N ASP A 117 15.16 23.60 -14.37
CA ASP A 117 15.43 25.04 -14.49
C ASP A 117 16.94 25.34 -14.50
N ARG A 118 17.71 24.69 -13.61
CA ARG A 118 19.19 24.82 -13.59
C ARG A 118 19.83 24.27 -14.86
N GLN A 119 19.37 23.11 -15.35
CA GLN A 119 19.91 22.50 -16.56
C GLN A 119 19.61 23.36 -17.79
N ARG A 120 18.43 23.98 -17.85
CA ARG A 120 18.06 24.94 -18.90
C ARG A 120 18.97 26.16 -18.85
N ALA A 121 19.18 26.76 -17.68
CA ALA A 121 20.06 27.92 -17.51
C ALA A 121 21.49 27.65 -17.97
N ILE A 122 22.04 26.45 -17.69
CA ILE A 122 23.39 26.05 -18.13
C ILE A 122 23.46 25.90 -19.66
N ARG A 123 22.40 25.37 -20.30
CA ARG A 123 22.33 25.21 -21.75
C ARG A 123 22.20 26.53 -22.50
N GLU A 124 21.49 27.49 -21.92
CA GLU A 124 21.28 28.82 -22.50
C GLU A 124 22.50 29.74 -22.35
N GLN A 125 23.43 29.43 -21.45
CA GLN A 125 24.69 30.18 -21.33
C GLN A 125 25.61 29.92 -22.55
N PRO A 126 26.08 30.98 -23.23
CA PRO A 126 27.00 30.85 -24.36
C PRO A 126 28.31 30.19 -23.89
N SER A 127 28.83 29.26 -24.69
CA SER A 127 30.08 28.56 -24.39
C SER A 127 31.27 29.52 -24.52
N VAL A 128 31.77 30.03 -23.40
CA VAL A 128 33.02 30.82 -23.36
C VAL A 128 34.19 29.86 -23.15
N MET A 129 35.25 30.01 -23.95
CA MET A 129 36.45 29.20 -23.86
C MET A 129 37.07 29.33 -22.45
N GLY A 130 37.24 28.21 -21.73
CA GLY A 130 37.80 28.18 -20.38
C GLY A 130 36.79 27.95 -19.24
N GLU A 131 35.49 27.95 -19.51
CA GLU A 131 34.44 27.67 -18.50
C GLU A 131 33.95 26.21 -18.48
N GLU A 132 34.54 25.33 -19.30
CA GLU A 132 34.16 23.91 -19.43
C GLU A 132 34.23 23.17 -18.09
N LEU A 133 35.29 23.40 -17.31
CA LEU A 133 35.45 22.79 -15.98
C LEU A 133 34.37 23.23 -14.98
N ALA A 134 33.87 24.46 -15.10
CA ALA A 134 32.79 24.96 -14.25
C ALA A 134 31.44 24.36 -14.66
N ARG A 135 31.19 24.25 -15.97
CA ARG A 135 30.01 23.57 -16.53
C ARG A 135 29.95 22.11 -16.11
N ASP A 136 31.07 21.38 -16.18
CA ASP A 136 31.16 19.98 -15.75
C ASP A 136 30.86 19.81 -14.25
N LYS A 137 31.36 20.71 -13.40
CA LYS A 137 31.03 20.72 -11.97
C LYS A 137 29.54 20.92 -11.72
N HIS A 138 28.89 21.82 -12.45
CA HIS A 138 27.45 22.05 -12.33
C HIS A 138 26.62 20.84 -12.80
N LEU A 139 27.05 20.18 -13.88
CA LEU A 139 26.41 18.93 -14.33
C LEU A 139 26.57 17.80 -13.31
N ALA A 140 27.76 17.67 -12.71
CA ALA A 140 27.99 16.70 -11.63
C ALA A 140 27.14 16.99 -10.38
N GLU A 141 26.90 18.26 -10.04
CA GLU A 141 25.99 18.63 -8.95
C GLU A 141 24.54 18.28 -9.26
N ILE A 142 24.09 18.50 -10.51
CA ILE A 142 22.75 18.10 -10.97
C ILE A 142 22.59 16.59 -10.86
N GLU A 143 23.57 15.82 -11.31
CA GLU A 143 23.56 14.36 -11.24
C GLU A 143 23.51 13.86 -9.79
N LYS A 144 24.28 14.48 -8.89
CA LYS A 144 24.24 14.17 -7.45
C LYS A 144 22.85 14.41 -6.85
N ARG A 145 22.16 15.48 -7.27
CA ARG A 145 20.80 15.77 -6.80
C ARG A 145 19.77 14.79 -7.39
N ARG A 146 19.93 14.36 -8.65
CA ARG A 146 19.10 13.30 -9.24
C ARG A 146 19.21 11.99 -8.45
N ARG A 147 20.43 11.57 -8.13
CA ARG A 147 20.66 10.38 -7.28
C ARG A 147 20.00 10.47 -5.90
N LYS A 148 19.87 11.68 -5.34
CA LYS A 148 19.16 11.91 -4.06
C LYS A 148 17.66 11.64 -4.20
N ILE A 149 17.06 12.03 -5.34
CA ILE A 149 15.66 11.75 -5.65
C ILE A 149 15.45 10.23 -5.79
N ASP A 150 16.34 9.54 -6.50
CA ASP A 150 16.30 8.08 -6.65
C ASP A 150 16.37 7.36 -5.29
N ALA A 151 17.23 7.85 -4.40
CA ALA A 151 17.33 7.32 -3.04
C ALA A 151 16.02 7.48 -2.25
N TRP A 152 15.29 8.58 -2.42
CA TRP A 152 13.98 8.75 -1.79
C TRP A 152 12.97 7.71 -2.29
N PHE A 153 12.89 7.47 -3.59
CA PHE A 153 11.97 6.47 -4.15
C PHE A 153 12.30 5.04 -3.69
N ARG A 154 13.59 4.70 -3.55
CA ARG A 154 14.00 3.42 -2.96
C ARG A 154 13.57 3.27 -1.51
N THR A 155 13.66 4.33 -0.70
CA THR A 155 13.16 4.32 0.69
C THR A 155 11.65 4.11 0.73
N VAL A 156 10.89 4.82 -0.09
CA VAL A 156 9.43 4.68 -0.17
C VAL A 156 9.03 3.26 -0.59
N ALA A 157 9.65 2.71 -1.62
CA ALA A 157 9.38 1.35 -2.08
C ALA A 157 9.62 0.32 -0.96
N ARG A 158 10.66 0.52 -0.13
CA ARG A 158 10.93 -0.34 1.03
C ARG A 158 9.85 -0.25 2.09
N GLU A 159 9.42 0.96 2.45
CA GLU A 159 8.36 1.16 3.44
C GLU A 159 7.03 0.56 2.98
N TRP A 160 6.72 0.63 1.69
CA TRP A 160 5.56 -0.07 1.13
C TRP A 160 5.70 -1.59 1.16
N VAL A 161 6.86 -2.15 0.83
CA VAL A 161 7.11 -3.60 0.96
C VAL A 161 6.90 -4.06 2.41
N GLU A 162 7.39 -3.30 3.39
CA GLU A 162 7.17 -3.62 4.81
C GLU A 162 5.69 -3.54 5.21
N ALA A 163 4.98 -2.50 4.76
CA ALA A 163 3.56 -2.35 5.01
C ALA A 163 2.73 -3.44 4.32
N MET A 164 3.11 -3.89 3.12
CA MET A 164 2.49 -5.02 2.42
C MET A 164 2.63 -6.33 3.20
N ARG A 165 3.78 -6.60 3.85
CA ARG A 165 3.94 -7.80 4.70
C ARG A 165 2.96 -7.81 5.88
N VAL A 166 2.74 -6.65 6.48
CA VAL A 166 1.79 -6.47 7.59
C VAL A 166 0.36 -6.71 7.09
N LEU A 167 0.00 -6.09 5.97
CA LEU A 167 -1.36 -6.15 5.44
C LEU A 167 -1.70 -7.54 4.86
N ARG A 168 -0.76 -8.20 4.16
CA ARG A 168 -0.87 -9.59 3.68
C ARG A 168 -1.32 -10.54 4.79
N SER A 169 -0.67 -10.46 5.95
CA SER A 169 -0.97 -11.35 7.09
C SER A 169 -2.41 -11.21 7.60
N ALA A 170 -3.04 -10.07 7.38
CA ALA A 170 -4.39 -9.75 7.85
C ALA A 170 -5.48 -9.95 6.78
N THR A 171 -5.11 -10.09 5.51
CA THR A 171 -6.06 -9.95 4.38
C THR A 171 -6.04 -11.11 3.41
N ILE A 172 -4.95 -11.87 3.34
CA ILE A 172 -4.79 -13.00 2.41
C ILE A 172 -4.84 -14.32 3.20
N ASP A 173 -5.82 -15.15 2.83
CA ASP A 173 -6.03 -16.51 3.34
C ASP A 173 -4.97 -17.48 2.79
N CYS A 174 -4.82 -18.64 3.44
CA CYS A 174 -3.74 -19.60 3.13
C CYS A 174 -3.71 -20.05 1.66
N ASP A 175 -4.88 -20.18 1.03
CA ASP A 175 -5.03 -20.73 -0.32
C ASP A 175 -4.61 -19.72 -1.41
N GLU A 176 -4.77 -18.42 -1.15
CA GLU A 176 -4.39 -17.31 -2.05
C GLU A 176 -2.95 -16.83 -1.80
N ARG A 177 -2.36 -17.24 -0.68
CA ARG A 177 -1.07 -16.76 -0.18
C ARG A 177 0.10 -17.10 -1.10
N GLN A 178 0.08 -18.29 -1.71
CA GLN A 178 1.19 -18.74 -2.56
C GLN A 178 1.35 -17.87 -3.81
N ALA A 179 0.25 -17.51 -4.47
CA ALA A 179 0.28 -16.67 -5.67
C ALA A 179 0.77 -15.26 -5.33
N PHE A 180 0.26 -14.67 -4.24
CA PHE A 180 0.74 -13.38 -3.75
C PHE A 180 2.22 -13.40 -3.40
N ASP A 181 2.69 -14.45 -2.72
CA ASP A 181 4.08 -14.57 -2.29
C ASP A 181 5.06 -14.64 -3.45
N GLU A 182 4.66 -15.27 -4.56
CA GLU A 182 5.49 -15.34 -5.75
C GLU A 182 5.72 -13.95 -6.34
N ASP A 183 4.65 -13.18 -6.55
CA ASP A 183 4.74 -11.84 -7.12
C ASP A 183 5.38 -10.85 -6.15
N PHE A 184 5.09 -10.98 -4.86
CA PHE A 184 5.72 -10.20 -3.81
C PHE A 184 7.23 -10.46 -3.74
N ARG A 185 7.67 -11.71 -3.90
CA ARG A 185 9.11 -12.04 -3.95
C ARG A 185 9.79 -11.41 -5.16
N LYS A 186 9.17 -11.38 -6.34
CA LYS A 186 9.71 -10.69 -7.53
C LYS A 186 9.92 -9.20 -7.25
N LEU A 187 8.95 -8.55 -6.58
CA LEU A 187 9.07 -7.14 -6.19
C LEU A 187 10.21 -6.93 -5.18
N GLU A 188 10.34 -7.80 -4.18
CA GLU A 188 11.45 -7.75 -3.22
C GLU A 188 12.82 -7.95 -3.87
N GLU A 189 12.92 -8.87 -4.84
CA GLU A 189 14.14 -9.12 -5.61
C GLU A 189 14.52 -7.88 -6.43
N ARG A 190 13.55 -7.24 -7.10
CA ARG A 190 13.78 -5.97 -7.83
C ARG A 190 14.26 -4.85 -6.91
N LEU A 191 13.64 -4.69 -5.74
CA LEU A 191 14.05 -3.69 -4.75
C LEU A 191 15.47 -3.98 -4.24
N LYS A 192 15.83 -5.26 -4.01
CA LYS A 192 17.20 -5.62 -3.63
C LYS A 192 18.20 -5.25 -4.72
N SER A 193 17.92 -5.60 -5.97
CA SER A 193 18.77 -5.25 -7.11
C SER A 193 18.97 -3.73 -7.26
N ALA A 194 17.90 -2.95 -7.10
CA ALA A 194 17.96 -1.48 -7.15
C ALA A 194 18.83 -0.90 -6.02
N ASN A 195 18.78 -1.46 -4.81
CA ASN A 195 19.66 -1.04 -3.71
C ASN A 195 21.13 -1.39 -3.98
N THR A 196 21.41 -2.59 -4.50
CA THR A 196 22.80 -2.99 -4.82
C THR A 196 23.41 -2.10 -5.90
N LEU A 197 22.62 -1.68 -6.89
CA LEU A 197 23.05 -0.71 -7.91
C LEU A 197 23.31 0.68 -7.30
N GLY A 198 22.49 1.11 -6.34
CA GLY A 198 22.68 2.36 -5.62
C GLY A 198 23.86 2.39 -4.64
N GLU A 199 24.41 1.23 -4.25
CA GLU A 199 25.55 1.09 -3.32
C GLU A 199 26.91 0.89 -4.04
N LEU A 200 26.91 0.55 -5.33
CA LEU A 200 28.12 0.26 -6.12
C LEU A 200 28.70 1.47 -6.87
N ASP A 201 28.05 2.64 -6.80
CA ASP A 201 28.37 3.90 -7.52
C ASP A 201 28.51 5.14 -6.60
#